data_AF-A0A1I6D4Y5-F1
#
_entry.id   AF-A0A1I6D4Y5-F1
#
_cell.length_a   1.000
_cell.length_b   1.000
_cell.length_c   1.000
_cell.angle_alpha   90.00
_cell.angle_beta   90.00
_cell.angle_gamma   90.00
#
_symmetry.space_group_name_H-M   'P 1'
#
loop_
_entity.id
_entity.type
_entity.pdbx_description
1 polymer ?
#
loop_
_entity_poly.entity_id
_entity_poly.type
_entity_poly.pdbx_seq_one_letter_code
_entity_poly.pdbx_strand_id
1 'polypeptide(L)'
;MANIVLMPKLGLTMKKGRIYGWLKNEGDRVELGEPLLEVMTEKVNIKVESPFAGVLYKILCAKGTTLPISTPIAVMAEAGDDEAALEAAVSKARAALEEALAGAGKEEGRKKEVKAVKPFVVFTGDRKVSPRAAKLARKEGVDIGLISGSGPGGRVVEEDVRAYLEQLQGNESCQTMPIDGMRAVIAERMSGSRKQAAHVTVMEEVDVTALRDVRSQLNALDDSGKIKFSYTDLLVKFVAEALTEYQMVNSCSSESEIILPSSVNIGVAVALENGLVVPNIKNAQRLNLEQISAKVKDLAARARNNELDPEDIEGGTFTISNLGMFGAEGFTPIINRPETAILGVGTMRAKPDLAGGKLVKRYFMTLSLSFDHRIIDGSLAAEFLSRLKEMLEDPHPWFGLQSQYSEELLISAGGNKSPQQIRKAYQNGIDKLMETAPDVVMGFSTLTEGIFFDDGAVSRLDKELIAVALSVCIKCEYCIAAHVYKAMELGATPEQVLEAANVAVFFGGGAALAYTSTLVQDCIEAFGKN
;
A
#
# COMPACT_ATOMS: atom_id res chain seq x y z
N MET A 1 16.15 -37.87 49.42
CA MET A 1 16.14 -36.43 49.82
C MET A 1 15.60 -35.69 48.61
N ALA A 2 14.61 -34.81 48.78
CA ALA A 2 14.00 -34.10 47.65
C ALA A 2 15.03 -33.30 46.84
N ASN A 3 15.17 -33.60 45.55
CA ASN A 3 16.14 -32.96 44.67
C ASN A 3 15.49 -31.81 43.90
N ILE A 4 16.08 -30.61 43.96
CA ILE A 4 15.59 -29.42 43.26
C ILE A 4 16.29 -29.30 41.92
N VAL A 5 15.51 -29.30 40.84
CA VAL A 5 16.01 -29.04 39.49
C VAL A 5 16.10 -27.52 39.29
N LEU A 6 17.27 -27.04 38.84
CA LEU A 6 17.53 -25.63 38.58
C LEU A 6 17.55 -25.34 37.07
N MET A 7 17.26 -24.10 36.69
CA MET A 7 17.40 -23.61 35.32
C MET A 7 18.85 -23.73 34.85
N PRO A 8 19.14 -24.52 33.80
CA PRO A 8 20.51 -24.78 33.35
C PRO A 8 21.10 -23.58 32.61
N LYS A 9 22.44 -23.47 32.65
CA LYS A 9 23.21 -22.53 31.85
C LYS A 9 23.62 -23.21 30.53
N LEU A 10 22.92 -22.92 29.45
CA LEU A 10 23.11 -23.54 28.12
C LEU A 10 24.03 -22.72 27.19
N GLY A 11 24.82 -21.79 27.74
CA GLY A 11 25.80 -20.99 26.99
C GLY A 11 26.57 -20.00 27.88
N LEU A 12 27.79 -19.61 27.47
CA LEU A 12 28.67 -18.73 28.27
C LEU A 12 28.05 -17.34 28.55
N THR A 13 27.28 -16.81 27.61
CA THR A 13 26.62 -15.49 27.68
C THR A 13 25.16 -15.53 28.15
N MET A 14 24.61 -16.72 28.43
CA MET A 14 23.20 -16.89 28.79
C MET A 14 22.93 -16.40 30.21
N LYS A 15 22.09 -15.37 30.33
CA LYS A 15 21.64 -14.83 31.63
C LYS A 15 20.25 -15.35 32.06
N LYS A 16 19.38 -15.66 31.10
CA LYS A 16 18.00 -16.14 31.31
C LYS A 16 17.67 -17.23 30.29
N GLY A 17 16.76 -18.14 30.63
CA GLY A 17 16.23 -19.19 29.76
C GLY A 17 14.71 -19.22 29.80
N ARG A 18 14.06 -19.48 28.66
CA ARG A 18 12.61 -19.62 28.57
C ARG A 18 12.23 -21.08 28.46
N ILE A 19 11.33 -21.57 29.30
CA ILE A 19 10.83 -22.94 29.20
C ILE A 19 9.86 -23.02 28.03
N TYR A 20 10.25 -23.70 26.95
CA TYR A 20 9.43 -23.89 25.76
C TYR A 20 8.35 -24.94 25.99
N GLY A 21 8.64 -26.03 26.71
CA GLY A 21 7.70 -27.11 27.00
C GLY A 21 8.27 -28.12 28.00
N TRP A 22 7.40 -28.78 28.76
CA TRP A 22 7.78 -29.93 29.59
C TRP A 22 7.53 -31.20 28.80
N LEU A 23 8.49 -32.14 28.82
CA LEU A 23 8.38 -33.44 28.15
C LEU A 23 7.84 -34.53 29.10
N LYS A 24 7.77 -34.22 30.41
CA LYS A 24 7.29 -35.09 31.49
C LYS A 24 6.29 -34.33 32.37
N ASN A 25 5.32 -35.05 32.92
CA ASN A 25 4.28 -34.52 33.80
C ASN A 25 4.56 -34.84 35.28
N GLU A 26 3.88 -34.13 36.18
CA GLU A 26 3.91 -34.45 37.61
C GLU A 26 3.44 -35.90 37.84
N GLY A 27 4.22 -36.68 38.59
CA GLY A 27 4.02 -38.11 38.82
C GLY A 27 4.77 -39.04 37.86
N ASP A 28 5.36 -38.52 36.78
CA ASP A 28 6.11 -39.35 35.83
C ASP A 28 7.47 -39.75 36.40
N ARG A 29 7.87 -41.01 36.12
CA ARG A 29 9.22 -41.51 36.42
C ARG A 29 10.19 -41.01 35.35
N VAL A 30 11.35 -40.52 35.79
CA VAL A 30 12.42 -39.96 34.95
C VAL A 30 13.75 -40.60 35.33
N GLU A 31 14.51 -41.06 34.33
CA GLU A 31 15.86 -41.60 34.53
C GLU A 31 16.93 -40.49 34.43
N LEU A 32 18.12 -40.76 35.00
CA LEU A 32 19.26 -39.86 34.89
C LEU A 32 19.64 -39.68 33.40
N GLY A 33 19.70 -38.44 32.91
CA GLY A 33 20.01 -38.16 31.51
C GLY A 33 18.82 -38.24 30.57
N GLU A 34 17.60 -38.50 31.06
CA GLU A 34 16.41 -38.51 30.22
C GLU A 34 15.90 -37.07 29.93
N PRO A 35 15.47 -36.74 28.71
CA PRO A 35 14.92 -35.41 28.38
C PRO A 35 13.71 -35.02 29.26
N LEU A 36 13.85 -33.93 30.01
CA LEU A 36 12.86 -33.48 30.99
C LEU A 36 12.03 -32.29 30.48
N LEU A 37 12.69 -31.30 29.87
CA LEU A 37 12.05 -30.11 29.34
C LEU A 37 12.80 -29.55 28.12
N GLU A 38 12.14 -28.69 27.36
CA GLU A 38 12.72 -27.90 26.28
C GLU A 38 12.92 -26.47 26.75
N VAL A 39 14.14 -25.96 26.62
CA VAL A 39 14.48 -24.57 26.94
C VAL A 39 14.83 -23.84 25.66
N MET A 40 14.10 -22.76 25.39
CA MET A 40 14.38 -21.81 24.32
C MET A 40 15.43 -20.81 24.79
N THR A 41 16.57 -20.84 24.11
CA THR A 41 17.61 -19.81 24.22
C THR A 41 17.40 -18.75 23.13
N GLU A 42 18.18 -17.68 23.14
CA GLU A 42 18.14 -16.61 22.11
C GLU A 42 18.43 -17.13 20.69
N LYS A 43 18.99 -18.34 20.55
CA LYS A 43 19.45 -18.87 19.26
C LYS A 43 18.78 -20.18 18.85
N VAL A 44 18.48 -21.10 19.79
CA VAL A 44 17.92 -22.44 19.48
C VAL A 44 17.10 -22.98 20.67
N ASN A 45 16.13 -23.86 20.39
CA ASN A 45 15.46 -24.71 21.38
C ASN A 45 16.33 -25.93 21.69
N ILE A 46 16.68 -26.14 22.96
CA ILE A 46 17.53 -27.24 23.40
C ILE A 46 16.74 -28.11 24.38
N LYS A 47 16.77 -29.42 24.17
CA LYS A 47 16.26 -30.41 25.13
C LYS A 47 17.21 -30.51 26.30
N VAL A 48 16.69 -30.28 27.50
CA VAL A 48 17.43 -30.36 28.75
C VAL A 48 17.14 -31.71 29.40
N GLU A 49 18.20 -32.47 29.62
CA GLU A 49 18.16 -33.76 30.29
C GLU A 49 18.05 -33.60 31.82
N SER A 50 17.39 -34.56 32.48
CA SER A 50 17.24 -34.57 33.93
C SER A 50 18.58 -34.86 34.62
N PRO A 51 19.04 -33.99 35.54
CA PRO A 51 20.26 -34.23 36.31
C PRO A 51 20.06 -35.24 37.47
N PHE A 52 18.82 -35.69 37.71
CA PHE A 52 18.48 -36.63 38.78
C PHE A 52 17.54 -37.73 38.27
N ALA A 53 17.67 -38.94 38.82
CA ALA A 53 16.70 -40.02 38.61
C ALA A 53 15.66 -40.00 39.74
N GLY A 54 14.37 -40.20 39.40
CA GLY A 54 13.30 -40.16 40.40
C GLY A 54 11.92 -39.97 39.78
N VAL A 55 10.95 -39.59 40.61
CA VAL A 55 9.60 -39.19 40.17
C VAL A 55 9.51 -37.68 40.14
N LEU A 56 9.00 -37.09 39.07
CA LEU A 56 8.76 -35.65 38.97
C LEU A 56 7.63 -35.25 39.92
N TYR A 57 7.95 -34.80 41.12
CA TYR A 57 6.98 -34.56 42.19
C TYR A 57 6.15 -33.31 41.93
N LYS A 58 6.80 -32.19 41.61
CA LYS A 58 6.11 -30.92 41.34
C LYS A 58 6.84 -30.06 40.32
N ILE A 59 6.09 -29.53 39.37
CA ILE A 59 6.55 -28.50 38.43
C ILE A 59 6.25 -27.13 39.05
N LEU A 60 7.28 -26.29 39.19
CA LEU A 60 7.14 -25.00 39.87
C LEU A 60 6.87 -23.84 38.91
N CYS A 61 7.09 -24.05 37.62
CA CYS A 61 7.00 -23.00 36.61
C CYS A 61 6.27 -23.47 35.35
N ALA A 62 5.33 -22.65 34.89
CA ALA A 62 4.52 -22.96 33.72
C ALA A 62 5.33 -22.87 32.42
N LYS A 63 4.85 -23.58 31.40
CA LYS A 63 5.32 -23.44 30.01
C LYS A 63 5.29 -21.96 29.60
N GLY A 64 6.34 -21.50 28.94
CA GLY A 64 6.48 -20.13 28.44
C GLY A 64 7.13 -19.14 29.41
N THR A 65 7.41 -19.53 30.66
CA THR A 65 8.03 -18.68 31.68
C THR A 65 9.53 -18.45 31.38
N THR A 66 9.98 -17.20 31.50
CA THR A 66 11.41 -16.85 31.34
C THR A 66 12.03 -16.61 32.71
N LEU A 67 13.06 -17.39 33.04
CA LEU A 67 13.71 -17.38 34.36
C LEU A 67 15.21 -17.12 34.23
N PRO A 68 15.85 -16.45 35.20
CA PRO A 68 17.30 -16.43 35.32
C PRO A 68 17.89 -17.84 35.43
N ILE A 69 19.14 -18.00 34.98
CA ILE A 69 19.90 -19.25 35.24
C ILE A 69 19.98 -19.52 36.75
N SER A 70 20.07 -20.79 37.13
CA SER A 70 20.14 -21.24 38.53
C SER A 70 18.87 -21.00 39.37
N THR A 71 17.75 -20.66 38.75
CA THR A 71 16.45 -20.55 39.44
C THR A 71 15.78 -21.93 39.56
N PRO A 72 15.16 -22.31 40.69
CA PRO A 72 14.41 -23.56 40.82
C PRO A 72 13.25 -23.69 39.83
N ILE A 73 13.15 -24.83 39.13
CA ILE A 73 12.13 -25.09 38.11
C ILE A 73 11.22 -26.29 38.42
N ALA A 74 11.71 -27.31 39.13
CA ALA A 74 10.95 -28.49 39.53
C ALA A 74 11.55 -29.16 40.78
N VAL A 75 10.77 -30.03 41.42
CA VAL A 75 11.20 -30.90 42.53
C VAL A 75 11.04 -32.37 42.11
N MET A 76 12.07 -33.17 42.33
CA MET A 76 12.11 -34.62 42.09
C MET A 76 12.08 -35.37 43.43
N ALA A 77 11.29 -36.44 43.50
CA ALA A 77 11.21 -37.36 44.63
C ALA A 77 12.03 -38.63 44.38
N GLU A 78 12.73 -39.11 45.41
CA GLU A 78 13.44 -40.39 45.41
C GLU A 78 12.64 -41.47 46.17
N ALA A 79 12.99 -42.75 45.93
CA ALA A 79 12.37 -43.86 46.64
C ALA A 79 12.73 -43.83 48.13
N GLY A 80 11.74 -43.59 48.99
CA GLY A 80 11.89 -43.51 50.45
C GLY A 80 11.79 -42.09 51.04
N ASP A 81 11.46 -41.08 50.22
CA ASP A 81 11.17 -39.73 50.72
C ASP A 81 9.78 -39.64 51.38
N ASP A 82 9.73 -39.01 52.55
CA ASP A 82 8.50 -38.72 53.29
C ASP A 82 7.76 -37.52 52.66
N GLU A 83 6.44 -37.57 52.61
CA GLU A 83 5.58 -36.57 51.96
C GLU A 83 5.75 -35.17 52.60
N ALA A 84 5.98 -35.14 53.92
CA ALA A 84 6.29 -33.91 54.65
C ALA A 84 7.62 -33.25 54.22
N ALA A 85 8.62 -34.04 53.84
CA ALA A 85 9.91 -33.53 53.38
C ALA A 85 9.84 -32.99 51.94
N LEU A 86 9.01 -33.60 51.10
CA LEU A 86 8.77 -33.16 49.72
C LEU A 86 8.01 -31.83 49.68
N GLU A 87 6.97 -31.67 50.51
CA GLU A 87 6.23 -30.40 50.61
C GLU A 87 7.10 -29.26 51.17
N ALA A 88 7.98 -29.55 52.14
CA ALA A 88 8.96 -28.57 52.63
C ALA A 88 9.94 -28.12 51.52
N ALA A 89 10.38 -29.05 50.66
CA ALA A 89 11.24 -28.73 49.53
C ALA A 89 10.51 -27.91 48.44
N VAL A 90 9.24 -28.21 48.17
CA VAL A 90 8.39 -27.42 47.25
C VAL A 90 8.21 -26.00 47.78
N SER A 91 7.89 -25.83 49.06
CA SER A 91 7.73 -24.50 49.68
C SER A 91 9.02 -23.67 49.59
N LYS A 92 10.17 -24.27 49.92
CA LYS A 92 11.48 -23.62 49.83
C LYS A 92 11.83 -23.22 48.39
N ALA A 93 11.56 -24.10 47.42
CA ALA A 93 11.84 -23.84 46.01
C ALA A 93 10.92 -22.76 45.42
N ARG A 94 9.65 -22.67 45.86
CA ARG A 94 8.72 -21.61 45.48
C ARG A 94 9.16 -20.23 45.99
N ALA A 95 9.56 -20.14 47.26
CA ALA A 95 10.03 -18.87 47.82
C ALA A 95 11.25 -18.31 47.06
N ALA A 96 12.21 -19.18 46.71
CA ALA A 96 13.37 -18.80 45.92
C ALA A 96 13.03 -18.41 44.47
N LEU A 97 12.00 -19.01 43.87
CA LEU A 97 11.49 -18.66 42.55
C LEU A 97 10.83 -17.27 42.55
N GLU A 98 10.04 -16.95 43.57
CA GLU A 98 9.38 -15.64 43.70
C GLU A 98 10.39 -14.50 43.88
N GLU A 99 11.44 -14.70 44.67
CA GLU A 99 12.51 -13.72 44.87
C GLU A 99 13.29 -13.46 43.56
N ALA A 100 13.57 -14.51 42.78
CA ALA A 100 14.25 -14.39 41.48
C ALA A 100 13.42 -13.64 40.43
N LEU A 101 12.09 -13.79 40.47
CA LEU A 101 11.16 -13.09 39.58
C LEU A 101 11.04 -11.59 39.94
N ALA A 102 11.01 -11.27 41.23
CA ALA A 102 10.93 -9.88 41.71
C ALA A 102 12.19 -9.04 41.35
N GLY A 103 13.37 -9.66 41.31
CA GLY A 103 14.63 -9.00 40.94
C GLY A 103 14.83 -8.75 39.45
N ALA A 104 14.09 -9.42 38.56
CA ALA A 104 14.36 -9.44 37.12
C ALA A 104 13.70 -8.31 36.30
N GLY A 105 12.97 -7.39 36.95
CA GLY A 105 12.12 -6.35 36.34
C GLY A 105 12.75 -4.99 36.03
N LYS A 106 14.07 -4.80 36.20
CA LYS A 106 14.77 -3.56 35.82
C LYS A 106 15.68 -3.79 34.62
N GLU A 107 15.20 -3.57 33.39
CA GLU A 107 15.94 -2.87 32.32
C GLU A 107 15.10 -2.65 31.05
N GLU A 108 15.46 -1.58 30.32
CA GLU A 108 14.65 -0.75 29.44
C GLU A 108 14.33 -1.35 28.06
N GLY A 109 13.06 -1.35 27.69
CA GLY A 109 12.58 -1.50 26.31
C GLY A 109 11.85 -0.24 25.85
N ARG A 110 12.58 0.65 25.17
CA ARG A 110 12.10 1.94 24.67
C ARG A 110 11.07 1.74 23.53
N LYS A 111 9.77 1.71 23.86
CA LYS A 111 8.68 1.92 22.89
C LYS A 111 8.37 3.42 22.80
N LYS A 112 8.58 4.01 21.63
CA LYS A 112 8.03 5.33 21.28
C LYS A 112 6.52 5.17 21.11
N GLU A 113 5.75 5.62 22.08
CA GLU A 113 4.36 6.00 21.86
C GLU A 113 4.29 7.37 21.20
N VAL A 114 3.43 7.48 20.20
CA VAL A 114 2.99 8.77 19.66
C VAL A 114 2.23 9.46 20.78
N LYS A 115 2.96 10.31 21.52
CA LYS A 115 2.34 11.32 22.39
C LYS A 115 1.28 12.04 21.56
N ALA A 116 0.11 12.30 22.14
CA ALA A 116 -0.73 13.39 21.65
C ALA A 116 0.19 14.58 21.44
N VAL A 117 0.31 15.04 20.18
CA VAL A 117 1.12 16.21 19.85
C VAL A 117 0.51 17.35 20.63
N LYS A 118 1.09 17.65 21.80
CA LYS A 118 0.83 18.91 22.47
C LYS A 118 1.17 19.98 21.43
N PRO A 119 0.25 20.91 21.12
CA PRO A 119 0.60 22.00 20.23
C PRO A 119 1.89 22.64 20.76
N PHE A 120 2.83 22.94 19.86
CA PHE A 120 3.95 23.80 20.21
C PHE A 120 3.35 25.15 20.60
N VAL A 121 3.26 25.42 21.91
CA VAL A 121 2.82 26.71 22.41
C VAL A 121 3.98 27.68 22.21
N VAL A 122 3.90 28.46 21.13
CA VAL A 122 4.89 29.49 20.79
C VAL A 122 4.72 30.74 21.68
N PHE A 123 3.56 30.90 22.35
CA PHE A 123 3.32 32.00 23.30
C PHE A 123 2.49 31.56 24.51
N THR A 124 3.03 31.83 25.70
CA THR A 124 2.35 31.68 26.98
C THR A 124 1.10 32.56 27.01
N GLY A 125 -0.07 31.96 27.17
CA GLY A 125 -1.30 32.71 27.42
C GLY A 125 -1.19 33.57 28.69
N ASP A 126 -1.89 34.70 28.69
CA ASP A 126 -2.01 35.75 29.71
C ASP A 126 -2.62 35.25 31.05
N ARG A 127 -2.09 34.17 31.63
CA ARG A 127 -2.43 33.80 33.00
C ARG A 127 -1.60 34.62 33.96
N LYS A 128 -2.24 35.11 35.02
CA LYS A 128 -1.54 35.74 36.14
C LYS A 128 -0.75 34.64 36.84
N VAL A 129 0.57 34.72 36.84
CA VAL A 129 1.45 33.73 37.47
C VAL A 129 2.29 34.41 38.54
N SER A 130 2.49 33.76 39.68
CA SER A 130 3.43 34.27 40.69
C SER A 130 4.89 34.11 40.21
N PRO A 131 5.82 35.03 40.53
CA PRO A 131 7.23 34.92 40.12
C PRO A 131 7.90 33.60 40.56
N ARG A 132 7.48 33.03 41.69
CA ARG A 132 7.98 31.75 42.20
C ARG A 132 7.45 30.56 41.39
N ALA A 133 6.14 30.53 41.09
CA ALA A 133 5.56 29.53 40.21
C ALA A 133 6.18 29.57 38.81
N ALA A 134 6.42 30.76 38.25
CA ALA A 134 7.08 30.92 36.95
C ALA A 134 8.52 30.39 36.96
N LYS A 135 9.27 30.61 38.04
CA LYS A 135 10.64 30.10 38.20
C LYS A 135 10.66 28.58 38.34
N LEU A 136 9.74 28.00 39.13
CA LEU A 136 9.63 26.55 39.32
C LEU A 136 9.17 25.86 38.03
N ALA A 137 8.13 26.38 37.37
CA ALA A 137 7.63 25.85 36.10
C ALA A 137 8.70 25.92 34.99
N ARG A 138 9.48 27.01 34.90
CA ARG A 138 10.60 27.11 33.95
C ARG A 138 11.73 26.14 34.26
N LYS A 139 12.02 25.90 35.53
CA LYS A 139 13.06 24.96 35.97
C LYS A 139 12.68 23.51 35.64
N GLU A 140 11.43 23.14 35.92
CA GLU A 140 10.93 21.77 35.76
C GLU A 140 10.29 21.53 34.36
N GLY A 141 10.30 22.53 33.48
CA GLY A 141 9.78 22.41 32.11
C GLY A 141 8.26 22.25 32.00
N VAL A 142 7.50 22.79 32.97
CA VAL A 142 6.05 22.66 33.05
C VAL A 142 5.35 23.85 32.40
N ASP A 143 4.35 23.58 31.55
CA ASP A 143 3.51 24.62 30.95
C ASP A 143 2.45 25.11 31.95
N ILE A 144 2.50 26.40 32.25
CA ILE A 144 1.64 27.08 33.21
C ILE A 144 0.20 27.22 32.69
N GLY A 145 0.01 27.14 31.37
CA GLY A 145 -1.31 27.07 30.74
C GLY A 145 -2.09 25.79 31.08
N LEU A 146 -1.40 24.74 31.53
CA LEU A 146 -2.01 23.46 31.90
C LEU A 146 -2.39 23.36 33.38
N ILE A 147 -1.99 24.35 34.19
CA ILE A 147 -2.19 24.34 35.64
C ILE A 147 -3.33 25.31 36.00
N SER A 148 -4.32 24.81 36.74
CA SER A 148 -5.37 25.63 37.35
C SER A 148 -4.79 26.40 38.54
N GLY A 149 -4.87 27.73 38.51
CA GLY A 149 -4.31 28.58 39.56
C GLY A 149 -5.24 28.74 40.75
N SER A 150 -4.78 28.39 41.95
CA SER A 150 -5.55 28.49 43.20
C SER A 150 -5.41 29.85 43.91
N GLY A 151 -4.52 30.72 43.43
CA GLY A 151 -4.25 32.03 44.02
C GLY A 151 -5.29 33.12 43.70
N PRO A 152 -5.22 34.28 44.39
CA PRO A 152 -6.19 35.37 44.24
C PRO A 152 -6.34 35.84 42.79
N GLY A 153 -7.57 35.83 42.26
CA GLY A 153 -7.86 36.19 40.88
C GLY A 153 -7.44 35.13 39.85
N GLY A 154 -7.38 33.85 40.24
CA GLY A 154 -7.02 32.73 39.37
C GLY A 154 -5.52 32.64 39.08
N ARG A 155 -4.68 33.15 40.00
CA ARG A 155 -3.23 33.20 39.83
C ARG A 155 -2.60 31.84 40.12
N VAL A 156 -1.70 31.38 39.25
CA VAL A 156 -0.94 30.13 39.49
C VAL A 156 0.14 30.39 40.54
N VAL A 157 0.07 29.66 41.66
CA VAL A 157 1.03 29.70 42.77
C VAL A 157 1.99 28.50 42.72
N GLU A 158 3.05 28.54 43.54
CA GLU A 158 4.10 27.53 43.51
C GLU A 158 3.56 26.14 43.90
N GLU A 159 2.62 26.12 44.83
CA GLU A 159 1.93 24.91 45.27
C GLU A 159 1.18 24.22 44.13
N ASP A 160 0.57 24.97 43.21
CA ASP A 160 -0.16 24.41 42.06
C ASP A 160 0.79 23.71 41.09
N VAL A 161 1.98 24.29 40.87
CA VAL A 161 3.04 23.68 40.04
C VAL A 161 3.57 22.41 40.68
N ARG A 162 3.75 22.41 42.00
CA ARG A 162 4.23 21.24 42.75
C ARG A 162 3.19 20.12 42.78
N ALA A 163 1.92 20.44 43.03
CA ALA A 163 0.82 19.48 43.01
C ALA A 163 0.66 18.84 41.62
N TYR A 164 0.80 19.64 40.55
CA TYR A 164 0.79 19.12 39.18
C TYR A 164 1.97 18.18 38.89
N LEU A 165 3.16 18.50 39.41
CA LEU A 165 4.35 17.63 39.31
C LEU A 165 4.18 16.31 40.10
N GLU A 166 3.63 16.38 41.31
CA GLU A 166 3.32 15.20 42.12
C GLU A 166 2.26 14.32 41.44
N GLN A 167 1.25 14.93 40.83
CA GLN A 167 0.22 14.22 40.06
C GLN A 167 0.79 13.54 38.79
N LEU A 168 1.79 14.15 38.14
CA LEU A 168 2.51 13.53 37.02
C LEU A 168 3.35 12.33 37.46
N GLN A 169 3.98 12.41 38.64
CA GLN A 169 4.79 11.32 39.19
C GLN A 169 3.95 10.14 39.70
N GLY A 170 2.72 10.39 40.17
CA GLY A 170 1.81 9.36 40.69
C GLY A 170 1.10 8.50 39.65
N ASN A 171 1.22 8.81 38.35
CA ASN A 171 0.40 8.22 37.28
C ASN A 171 1.15 7.31 36.30
N GLU A 172 2.34 6.83 36.66
CA GLU A 172 3.08 5.84 35.87
C GLU A 172 2.55 4.41 36.09
N SER A 173 1.25 4.20 35.84
CA SER A 173 0.72 2.84 35.74
C SER A 173 1.11 2.26 34.39
N CYS A 174 2.25 1.59 34.32
CA CYS A 174 2.64 0.83 33.14
C CYS A 174 1.74 -0.41 33.01
N GLN A 175 0.79 -0.36 32.07
CA GLN A 175 -0.03 -1.53 31.75
C GLN A 175 0.78 -2.49 30.88
N THR A 176 1.16 -3.63 31.44
CA THR A 176 1.78 -4.73 30.68
C THR A 176 0.70 -5.63 30.10
N MET A 177 0.74 -5.86 28.79
CA MET A 177 -0.10 -6.85 28.10
C MET A 177 0.77 -7.99 27.55
N PRO A 178 0.46 -9.26 27.82
CA PRO A 178 1.19 -10.38 27.25
C PRO A 178 1.03 -10.45 25.73
N ILE A 179 2.03 -11.00 25.04
CA ILE A 179 1.90 -11.41 23.63
C ILE A 179 1.34 -12.83 23.63
N ASP A 180 0.02 -12.95 23.49
CA ASP A 180 -0.70 -14.22 23.55
C ASP A 180 -1.56 -14.47 22.30
N GLY A 181 -2.10 -15.69 22.21
CA GLY A 181 -2.99 -16.14 21.15
C GLY A 181 -2.50 -15.79 19.74
N MET A 182 -3.33 -15.06 19.01
CA MET A 182 -3.08 -14.65 17.62
C MET A 182 -1.80 -13.81 17.47
N ARG A 183 -1.49 -12.91 18.41
CA ARG A 183 -0.30 -12.04 18.31
C ARG A 183 0.99 -12.83 18.44
N ALA A 184 1.02 -13.89 19.25
CA ALA A 184 2.18 -14.78 19.37
C ALA A 184 2.45 -15.53 18.05
N VAL A 185 1.39 -16.05 17.41
CA VAL A 185 1.50 -16.74 16.11
C VAL A 185 1.96 -15.80 15.00
N ILE A 186 1.42 -14.58 14.95
CA ILE A 186 1.86 -13.56 13.98
C ILE A 186 3.33 -13.21 14.19
N ALA A 187 3.75 -12.99 15.45
CA ALA A 187 5.13 -12.66 15.78
C ALA A 187 6.10 -13.76 15.33
N GLU A 188 5.76 -15.02 15.57
CA GLU A 188 6.57 -16.17 15.13
C GLU A 188 6.63 -16.24 13.60
N ARG A 189 5.48 -16.13 12.90
CA ARG A 189 5.42 -16.18 11.43
C ARG A 189 6.21 -15.04 10.77
N MET A 190 6.05 -13.81 11.24
CA MET A 190 6.73 -12.64 10.67
C MET A 190 8.25 -12.68 10.92
N SER A 191 8.65 -13.09 12.12
CA SER A 191 10.06 -13.33 12.45
C SER A 191 10.67 -14.45 11.59
N GLY A 192 9.95 -15.57 11.45
CA GLY A 192 10.35 -16.70 10.60
C GLY A 192 10.51 -16.30 9.14
N SER A 193 9.53 -15.59 8.58
CA SER A 193 9.59 -15.08 7.20
C SER A 193 10.82 -14.22 6.96
N ARG A 194 11.09 -13.25 7.85
CA ARG A 194 12.23 -12.34 7.70
C ARG A 194 13.59 -13.02 7.86
N LYS A 195 13.68 -14.06 8.69
CA LYS A 195 14.92 -14.83 8.89
C LYS A 195 15.20 -15.77 7.71
N GLN A 196 14.15 -16.35 7.14
CA GLN A 196 14.28 -17.35 6.09
C GLN A 196 14.44 -16.70 4.71
N ALA A 197 13.67 -15.65 4.39
CA ALA A 197 13.75 -14.98 3.10
C ALA A 197 14.92 -13.98 3.04
N ALA A 198 15.65 -13.95 1.92
CA ALA A 198 16.62 -12.88 1.64
C ALA A 198 15.84 -11.64 1.17
N HIS A 199 15.20 -10.97 2.12
CA HIS A 199 14.18 -9.98 1.83
C HIS A 199 14.75 -8.70 1.23
N VAL A 200 14.32 -8.37 0.01
CA VAL A 200 14.63 -7.12 -0.68
C VAL A 200 13.33 -6.44 -1.11
N THR A 201 13.30 -5.11 -1.09
CA THR A 201 12.15 -4.33 -1.56
C THR A 201 12.61 -3.37 -2.66
N VAL A 202 11.93 -3.41 -3.80
CA VAL A 202 12.05 -2.42 -4.87
C VAL A 202 10.79 -1.56 -4.87
N MET A 203 10.95 -0.26 -5.07
CA MET A 203 9.85 0.69 -5.10
C MET A 203 9.81 1.41 -6.43
N GLU A 204 8.62 1.57 -6.98
CA GLU A 204 8.38 2.27 -8.25
C GLU A 204 7.24 3.28 -8.06
N GLU A 205 7.40 4.50 -8.58
CA GLU A 205 6.34 5.49 -8.62
C GLU A 205 5.59 5.40 -9.96
N VAL A 206 4.25 5.37 -9.89
CA VAL A 206 3.35 5.09 -11.01
C VAL A 206 2.35 6.22 -11.16
N ASP A 207 2.17 6.73 -12.39
CA ASP A 207 1.13 7.72 -12.72
C ASP A 207 -0.23 7.04 -12.89
N VAL A 208 -1.08 7.14 -11.87
CA VAL A 208 -2.41 6.53 -11.85
C VAL A 208 -3.52 7.52 -12.22
N THR A 209 -3.17 8.58 -12.95
CA THR A 209 -4.15 9.55 -13.45
C THR A 209 -5.17 8.89 -14.37
N ALA A 210 -4.72 8.04 -15.31
CA ALA A 210 -5.58 7.30 -16.22
C ALA A 210 -6.40 6.22 -15.49
N LEU A 211 -5.81 5.52 -14.52
CA LEU A 211 -6.51 4.54 -13.68
C LEU A 211 -7.68 5.15 -12.91
N ARG A 212 -7.52 6.38 -12.42
CA ARG A 212 -8.61 7.11 -11.76
C ARG A 212 -9.77 7.40 -12.70
N ASP A 213 -9.46 7.78 -13.93
CA ASP A 213 -10.46 8.01 -14.97
C ASP A 213 -11.21 6.70 -15.29
N VAL A 214 -10.50 5.63 -15.64
CA VAL A 214 -11.10 4.29 -15.87
C VAL A 214 -12.02 3.87 -14.73
N ARG A 215 -11.57 4.02 -13.48
CA ARG A 215 -12.39 3.71 -12.31
C ARG A 215 -13.67 4.55 -12.26
N SER A 216 -13.58 5.84 -12.60
CA SER A 216 -14.72 6.75 -12.63
C SER A 216 -15.72 6.32 -13.70
N GLN A 217 -15.25 6.02 -14.92
CA GLN A 217 -16.07 5.53 -16.02
C GLN A 217 -16.76 4.21 -15.67
N LEU A 218 -16.01 3.22 -15.16
CA LEU A 218 -16.57 1.92 -14.78
C LEU A 218 -17.67 2.04 -13.72
N ASN A 219 -17.51 2.96 -12.75
CA ASN A 219 -18.54 3.21 -11.74
C ASN A 219 -19.73 4.02 -12.27
N ALA A 220 -19.55 4.76 -13.36
CA ALA A 220 -20.63 5.50 -14.01
C ALA A 220 -21.45 4.60 -14.96
N LEU A 221 -20.90 3.49 -15.44
CA LEU A 221 -21.61 2.51 -16.28
C LEU A 221 -22.68 1.72 -15.51
N ASP A 222 -22.55 1.59 -14.19
CA ASP A 222 -23.57 0.96 -13.35
C ASP A 222 -24.59 1.98 -12.83
N ASP A 223 -25.60 2.29 -13.65
CA ASP A 223 -26.73 3.17 -13.30
C ASP A 223 -27.50 2.69 -12.06
N SER A 224 -27.41 1.39 -11.72
CA SER A 224 -28.07 0.83 -10.55
C SER A 224 -27.34 1.13 -9.23
N GLY A 225 -26.08 1.57 -9.31
CA GLY A 225 -25.21 1.85 -8.17
C GLY A 225 -24.93 0.64 -7.27
N LYS A 226 -25.21 -0.57 -7.74
CA LYS A 226 -25.09 -1.81 -6.96
C LYS A 226 -23.63 -2.28 -6.85
N ILE A 227 -22.81 -1.98 -7.85
CA ILE A 227 -21.43 -2.41 -7.95
C ILE A 227 -20.53 -1.19 -8.02
N LYS A 228 -19.77 -0.97 -6.93
CA LYS A 228 -18.77 0.10 -6.84
C LYS A 228 -17.36 -0.46 -6.81
N PHE A 229 -16.58 -0.21 -7.85
CA PHE A 229 -15.20 -0.64 -7.99
C PHE A 229 -14.25 0.21 -7.15
N SER A 230 -13.38 -0.47 -6.41
CA SER A 230 -12.27 0.12 -5.65
C SER A 230 -10.97 0.08 -6.47
N TYR A 231 -9.96 0.87 -6.07
CA TYR A 231 -8.62 0.75 -6.66
C TYR A 231 -7.98 -0.59 -6.35
N THR A 232 -8.28 -1.18 -5.19
CA THR A 232 -7.80 -2.53 -4.85
C THR A 232 -8.39 -3.56 -5.81
N ASP A 233 -9.63 -3.41 -6.27
CA ASP A 233 -10.26 -4.35 -7.22
C ASP A 233 -9.50 -4.33 -8.56
N LEU A 234 -9.16 -3.13 -9.05
CA LEU A 234 -8.38 -2.94 -10.27
C LEU A 234 -6.95 -3.49 -10.11
N LEU A 235 -6.29 -3.19 -8.99
CA LEU A 235 -4.95 -3.69 -8.69
C LEU A 235 -4.92 -5.22 -8.63
N VAL A 236 -5.91 -5.85 -7.99
CA VAL A 236 -6.03 -7.32 -7.99
C VAL A 236 -6.14 -7.85 -9.41
N LYS A 237 -6.95 -7.22 -10.28
CA LYS A 237 -7.11 -7.68 -11.66
C LYS A 237 -5.81 -7.54 -12.47
N PHE A 238 -5.14 -6.40 -12.40
CA PHE A 238 -3.89 -6.16 -13.11
C PHE A 238 -2.74 -7.03 -12.59
N VAL A 239 -2.62 -7.17 -11.27
CA VAL A 239 -1.62 -8.06 -10.66
C VAL A 239 -1.88 -9.51 -11.03
N ALA A 240 -3.14 -9.96 -11.04
CA ALA A 240 -3.47 -11.32 -11.46
C ALA A 240 -3.04 -11.59 -12.90
N GLU A 241 -3.25 -10.63 -13.80
CA GLU A 241 -2.85 -10.73 -15.19
C GLU A 241 -1.32 -10.74 -15.34
N ALA A 242 -0.61 -9.79 -14.72
CA ALA A 242 0.85 -9.73 -14.76
C ALA A 242 1.49 -11.00 -14.18
N LEU A 243 0.95 -11.58 -13.11
CA LEU A 243 1.47 -12.83 -12.54
C LEU A 243 1.34 -14.04 -13.48
N THR A 244 0.46 -14.00 -14.48
CA THR A 244 0.43 -15.03 -15.53
C THR A 244 1.64 -14.94 -16.48
N GLU A 245 2.14 -13.71 -16.72
CA GLU A 245 3.34 -13.44 -17.52
C GLU A 245 4.62 -13.73 -16.70
N TYR A 246 4.59 -13.48 -15.38
CA TYR A 246 5.75 -13.59 -14.47
C TYR A 246 5.59 -14.71 -13.43
N GLN A 247 5.55 -15.98 -13.87
CA GLN A 247 5.29 -17.13 -12.99
C GLN A 247 6.24 -17.28 -11.80
N MET A 248 7.51 -16.86 -11.95
CA MET A 248 8.48 -16.93 -10.85
C MET A 248 8.14 -15.95 -9.72
N VAL A 249 7.47 -14.84 -10.02
CA VAL A 249 6.94 -13.90 -9.00
C VAL A 249 5.69 -14.48 -8.31
N ASN A 250 4.93 -15.32 -9.00
CA ASN A 250 3.79 -16.08 -8.45
C ASN A 250 4.22 -17.37 -7.70
N SER A 251 5.52 -17.57 -7.47
CA SER A 251 6.04 -18.81 -6.91
C SER A 251 5.78 -18.92 -5.40
N CYS A 252 5.83 -20.15 -4.91
CA CYS A 252 5.89 -20.45 -3.48
C CYS A 252 7.19 -21.17 -3.17
N SER A 253 7.70 -21.02 -1.95
CA SER A 253 8.95 -21.62 -1.52
C SER A 253 8.74 -22.58 -0.36
N SER A 254 9.27 -23.80 -0.51
CA SER A 254 9.47 -24.72 0.61
C SER A 254 10.93 -24.62 1.10
N GLU A 255 11.37 -25.56 1.93
CA GLU A 255 12.77 -25.61 2.37
C GLU A 255 13.72 -26.08 1.26
N SER A 256 13.24 -26.86 0.29
CA SER A 256 14.07 -27.51 -0.73
C SER A 256 13.63 -27.25 -2.17
N GLU A 257 12.42 -26.73 -2.38
CA GLU A 257 11.80 -26.65 -3.71
C GLU A 257 11.13 -25.28 -3.94
N ILE A 258 11.19 -24.83 -5.19
CA ILE A 258 10.39 -23.71 -5.69
C ILE A 258 9.17 -24.32 -6.38
N ILE A 259 8.00 -24.00 -5.84
CA ILE A 259 6.71 -24.42 -6.38
C ILE A 259 6.24 -23.31 -7.31
N LEU A 260 5.84 -23.68 -8.53
CA LEU A 260 5.29 -22.77 -9.53
C LEU A 260 3.81 -23.10 -9.77
N PRO A 261 2.89 -22.50 -9.01
CA PRO A 261 1.45 -22.74 -9.18
C PRO A 261 0.97 -22.24 -10.55
N SER A 262 0.14 -23.03 -11.22
CA SER A 262 -0.55 -22.62 -12.45
C SER A 262 -1.74 -21.68 -12.19
N SER A 263 -2.18 -21.59 -10.93
CA SER A 263 -3.25 -20.69 -10.51
C SER A 263 -2.67 -19.46 -9.81
N VAL A 264 -3.34 -18.32 -9.96
CA VAL A 264 -2.98 -17.08 -9.27
C VAL A 264 -4.00 -16.83 -8.18
N ASN A 265 -3.58 -16.97 -6.92
CA ASN A 265 -4.41 -16.75 -5.75
C ASN A 265 -3.90 -15.53 -5.00
N ILE A 266 -4.65 -14.43 -5.06
CA ILE A 266 -4.21 -13.14 -4.51
C ILE A 266 -4.77 -12.95 -3.12
N GLY A 267 -3.89 -12.93 -2.13
CA GLY A 267 -4.17 -12.49 -0.77
C GLY A 267 -4.36 -10.98 -0.71
N VAL A 268 -5.44 -10.51 -0.08
CA VAL A 268 -5.66 -9.07 0.17
C VAL A 268 -5.62 -8.83 1.66
N ALA A 269 -4.63 -8.06 2.12
CA ALA A 269 -4.45 -7.82 3.54
C ALA A 269 -5.58 -6.95 4.11
N VAL A 270 -6.30 -7.46 5.12
CA VAL A 270 -7.39 -6.78 5.82
C VAL A 270 -6.98 -6.52 7.26
N ALA A 271 -6.94 -5.24 7.63
CA ALA A 271 -6.68 -4.81 9.01
C ALA A 271 -7.90 -5.07 9.90
N LEU A 272 -7.65 -5.67 11.06
CA LEU A 272 -8.64 -5.92 12.12
C LEU A 272 -8.22 -5.15 13.38
N GLU A 273 -9.14 -4.95 14.33
CA GLU A 273 -8.82 -4.27 15.61
C GLU A 273 -7.68 -4.96 16.37
N ASN A 274 -7.64 -6.30 16.30
CA ASN A 274 -6.70 -7.12 17.06
C ASN A 274 -5.63 -7.81 16.21
N GLY A 275 -5.50 -7.47 14.93
CA GLY A 275 -4.50 -8.10 14.08
C GLY A 275 -4.63 -7.81 12.58
N LEU A 276 -4.10 -8.74 11.79
CA LEU A 276 -4.13 -8.71 10.33
C LEU A 276 -4.51 -10.10 9.85
N VAL A 277 -5.41 -10.16 8.87
CA VAL A 277 -5.74 -11.38 8.16
C VAL A 277 -5.60 -11.15 6.66
N VAL A 278 -5.24 -12.21 5.92
CA VAL A 278 -5.02 -12.15 4.47
C VAL A 278 -5.88 -13.22 3.81
N PRO A 279 -7.16 -12.94 3.52
CA PRO A 279 -7.98 -13.80 2.70
C PRO A 279 -7.55 -13.79 1.23
N ASN A 280 -7.68 -14.93 0.56
CA ASN A 280 -7.19 -15.20 -0.78
C ASN A 280 -8.34 -15.26 -1.79
N ILE A 281 -8.24 -14.45 -2.83
CA ILE A 281 -9.10 -14.52 -4.01
C ILE A 281 -8.56 -15.61 -4.92
N LYS A 282 -9.23 -16.75 -4.93
CA LYS A 282 -8.82 -17.93 -5.70
C LYS A 282 -8.99 -17.72 -7.20
N ASN A 283 -8.00 -18.16 -7.98
CA ASN A 283 -7.99 -18.09 -9.44
C ASN A 283 -8.32 -16.68 -9.97
N ALA A 284 -7.73 -15.65 -9.36
CA ALA A 284 -8.03 -14.25 -9.66
C ALA A 284 -7.85 -13.90 -11.15
N GLN A 285 -6.94 -14.59 -11.86
CA GLN A 285 -6.71 -14.40 -13.30
C GLN A 285 -7.94 -14.78 -14.15
N ARG A 286 -8.75 -15.73 -13.69
CA ARG A 286 -9.96 -16.20 -14.40
C ARG A 286 -11.20 -15.37 -14.10
N LEU A 287 -11.15 -14.53 -13.08
CA LEU A 287 -12.28 -13.73 -12.64
C LEU A 287 -12.36 -12.43 -13.44
N ASN A 288 -13.59 -12.00 -13.71
CA ASN A 288 -13.86 -10.65 -14.20
C ASN A 288 -13.83 -9.64 -13.02
N LEU A 289 -13.84 -8.34 -13.33
CA LEU A 289 -13.70 -7.30 -12.33
C LEU A 289 -14.88 -7.27 -11.33
N GLU A 290 -16.11 -7.54 -11.79
CA GLU A 290 -17.30 -7.62 -10.94
C GLU A 290 -17.19 -8.73 -9.89
N GLN A 291 -16.77 -9.93 -10.32
CA GLN A 291 -16.54 -11.08 -9.46
C GLN A 291 -15.43 -10.80 -8.45
N ILE A 292 -14.35 -10.13 -8.87
CA ILE A 292 -13.27 -9.70 -7.97
C ILE A 292 -13.83 -8.73 -6.93
N SER A 293 -14.56 -7.69 -7.33
CA SER A 293 -15.12 -6.69 -6.40
C SER A 293 -16.07 -7.33 -5.39
N ALA A 294 -16.93 -8.25 -5.85
CA ALA A 294 -17.83 -9.00 -4.97
C ALA A 294 -17.07 -9.85 -3.95
N LYS A 295 -16.05 -10.61 -4.41
CA LYS A 295 -15.22 -11.44 -3.52
C LYS A 295 -14.39 -10.63 -2.53
N VAL A 296 -13.78 -9.52 -2.95
CA VAL A 296 -13.03 -8.62 -2.06
C VAL A 296 -13.92 -8.11 -0.93
N LYS A 297 -15.14 -7.66 -1.26
CA LYS A 297 -16.08 -7.12 -0.27
C LYS A 297 -16.60 -8.19 0.67
N ASP A 298 -16.96 -9.36 0.15
CA ASP A 298 -17.38 -10.52 0.93
C ASP A 298 -16.28 -10.97 1.91
N LEU A 299 -15.09 -11.26 1.40
CA LEU A 299 -13.96 -11.69 2.22
C LEU A 299 -13.57 -10.64 3.25
N ALA A 300 -13.59 -9.35 2.90
CA ALA A 300 -13.29 -8.29 3.84
C ALA A 300 -14.39 -8.13 4.92
N ALA A 301 -15.66 -8.39 4.60
CA ALA A 301 -16.75 -8.39 5.57
C ALA A 301 -16.63 -9.59 6.52
N ARG A 302 -16.46 -10.80 5.97
CA ARG A 302 -16.25 -12.02 6.76
C ARG A 302 -14.98 -11.93 7.62
N ALA A 303 -13.90 -11.35 7.11
CA ALA A 303 -12.68 -11.07 7.88
C ALA A 303 -12.97 -10.20 9.11
N ARG A 304 -13.70 -9.10 8.94
CA ARG A 304 -14.05 -8.19 10.04
C ARG A 304 -14.98 -8.83 11.07
N ASN A 305 -15.83 -9.75 10.64
CA ASN A 305 -16.78 -10.46 11.50
C ASN A 305 -16.21 -11.75 12.12
N ASN A 306 -14.96 -12.13 11.82
CA ASN A 306 -14.35 -13.43 12.17
C ASN A 306 -15.12 -14.65 11.62
N GLU A 307 -15.64 -14.53 10.39
CA GLU A 307 -16.42 -15.55 9.67
C GLU A 307 -15.64 -16.12 8.46
N LEU A 308 -14.30 -16.03 8.48
CA LEU A 308 -13.47 -16.62 7.44
C LEU A 308 -13.26 -18.11 7.68
N ASP A 309 -13.38 -18.88 6.62
CA ASP A 309 -13.03 -20.29 6.64
C ASP A 309 -11.52 -20.47 6.45
N PRO A 310 -10.91 -21.57 6.95
CA PRO A 310 -9.48 -21.84 6.75
C PRO A 310 -9.06 -21.81 5.27
N GLU A 311 -9.93 -22.31 4.39
CA GLU A 311 -9.70 -22.34 2.93
C GLU A 311 -9.58 -20.95 2.31
N ASP A 312 -10.21 -19.94 2.92
CA ASP A 312 -10.10 -18.55 2.49
C ASP A 312 -8.71 -17.99 2.77
N ILE A 313 -7.99 -18.48 3.78
CA ILE A 313 -6.70 -17.91 4.22
C ILE A 313 -5.51 -18.73 3.71
N GLU A 314 -5.71 -20.02 3.42
CA GLU A 314 -4.65 -20.90 2.93
C GLU A 314 -4.46 -20.80 1.40
N GLY A 315 -3.34 -21.31 0.89
CA GLY A 315 -3.11 -21.44 -0.56
C GLY A 315 -3.00 -20.12 -1.33
N GLY A 316 -2.57 -19.04 -0.68
CA GLY A 316 -2.17 -17.79 -1.35
C GLY A 316 -0.88 -18.00 -2.14
N THR A 317 -0.77 -17.35 -3.30
CA THR A 317 0.45 -17.37 -4.13
C THR A 317 1.12 -16.00 -4.19
N PHE A 318 0.36 -14.93 -3.91
CA PHE A 318 0.85 -13.57 -3.89
C PHE A 318 -0.03 -12.70 -2.97
N THR A 319 0.55 -11.76 -2.22
CA THR A 319 -0.21 -10.85 -1.35
C THR A 319 -0.15 -9.40 -1.84
N ILE A 320 -1.27 -8.69 -1.72
CA ILE A 320 -1.37 -7.23 -1.85
C ILE A 320 -1.69 -6.64 -0.47
N SER A 321 -0.88 -5.69 -0.02
CA SER A 321 -1.08 -4.93 1.20
C SER A 321 -1.24 -3.45 0.86
N ASN A 322 -2.41 -2.88 1.13
CA ASN A 322 -2.72 -1.49 0.81
C ASN A 322 -2.79 -0.63 2.08
N LEU A 323 -1.83 0.29 2.24
CA LEU A 323 -1.79 1.26 3.34
C LEU A 323 -2.10 2.69 2.87
N GLY A 324 -2.56 2.85 1.62
CA GLY A 324 -2.85 4.16 1.05
C GLY A 324 -3.95 4.93 1.79
N MET A 325 -4.89 4.23 2.43
CA MET A 325 -5.94 4.84 3.26
C MET A 325 -5.40 5.47 4.55
N PHE A 326 -4.22 5.03 5.03
CA PHE A 326 -3.55 5.58 6.21
C PHE A 326 -2.54 6.68 5.86
N GLY A 327 -2.41 7.02 4.56
CA GLY A 327 -1.52 8.08 4.10
C GLY A 327 -0.04 7.69 4.01
N ALA A 328 0.29 6.40 4.07
CA ALA A 328 1.66 5.92 3.88
C ALA A 328 2.08 6.11 2.41
N GLU A 329 3.20 6.80 2.16
CA GLU A 329 3.67 7.04 0.79
C GLU A 329 4.24 5.78 0.15
N GLY A 330 5.09 5.05 0.87
CA GLY A 330 5.60 3.74 0.50
C GLY A 330 6.02 2.99 1.77
N PHE A 331 6.08 1.67 1.71
CA PHE A 331 6.48 0.84 2.86
C PHE A 331 7.05 -0.50 2.40
N THR A 332 7.79 -1.18 3.28
CA THR A 332 8.41 -2.48 2.97
C THR A 332 7.60 -3.61 3.61
N PRO A 333 6.61 -4.19 2.91
CA PRO A 333 5.83 -5.31 3.46
C PRO A 333 6.69 -6.54 3.75
N ILE A 334 6.32 -7.31 4.78
CA ILE A 334 6.95 -8.61 5.10
C ILE A 334 6.24 -9.71 4.31
N ILE A 335 6.99 -10.60 3.67
CA ILE A 335 6.45 -11.68 2.82
C ILE A 335 5.61 -12.63 3.67
N ASN A 336 4.43 -13.01 3.17
CA ASN A 336 3.56 -13.98 3.81
C ASN A 336 3.89 -15.39 3.31
N ARG A 337 4.90 -16.03 3.93
CA ARG A 337 5.34 -17.38 3.55
C ARG A 337 4.16 -18.39 3.56
N PRO A 338 4.07 -19.33 2.60
CA PRO A 338 5.12 -19.78 1.69
C PRO A 338 5.31 -18.93 0.41
N GLU A 339 4.55 -17.85 0.22
CA GLU A 339 4.72 -16.93 -0.92
C GLU A 339 6.16 -16.39 -1.00
N THR A 340 6.57 -15.98 -2.20
CA THR A 340 7.91 -15.44 -2.44
C THR A 340 7.92 -13.93 -2.66
N ALA A 341 6.76 -13.31 -2.86
CA ALA A 341 6.62 -11.87 -3.08
C ALA A 341 5.33 -11.29 -2.49
N ILE A 342 5.37 -10.00 -2.15
CA ILE A 342 4.23 -9.22 -1.64
C ILE A 342 4.32 -7.78 -2.17
N LEU A 343 3.19 -7.26 -2.65
CA LEU A 343 3.07 -5.89 -3.15
C LEU A 343 2.49 -4.96 -2.08
N GLY A 344 3.25 -3.93 -1.72
CA GLY A 344 2.81 -2.80 -0.92
C GLY A 344 2.25 -1.70 -1.81
N VAL A 345 1.09 -1.17 -1.46
CA VAL A 345 0.44 -0.06 -2.19
C VAL A 345 0.37 1.16 -1.28
N GLY A 346 1.01 2.23 -1.73
CA GLY A 346 1.05 3.52 -1.07
C GLY A 346 -0.19 4.40 -1.30
N THR A 347 -0.16 5.59 -0.72
CA THR A 347 -1.22 6.59 -0.85
C THR A 347 -1.12 7.31 -2.20
N MET A 348 -2.28 7.63 -2.78
CA MET A 348 -2.32 8.44 -4.00
C MET A 348 -2.18 9.92 -3.64
N ARG A 349 -1.21 10.59 -4.26
CA ARG A 349 -0.99 12.04 -4.09
C ARG A 349 -1.14 12.74 -5.44
N ALA A 350 -1.83 13.88 -5.41
CA ALA A 350 -1.79 14.80 -6.54
C ALA A 350 -0.45 15.54 -6.53
N LYS A 351 0.28 15.52 -7.66
CA LYS A 351 1.49 16.30 -7.88
C LYS A 351 1.35 17.13 -9.16
N PRO A 352 1.95 18.33 -9.22
CA PRO A 352 2.12 19.04 -10.47
C PRO A 352 3.18 18.33 -11.32
N ASP A 353 2.89 18.09 -12.59
CA ASP A 353 3.80 17.50 -13.57
C ASP A 353 3.78 18.32 -14.86
N LEU A 354 4.86 18.26 -15.64
CA LEU A 354 4.98 18.99 -16.89
C LEU A 354 4.66 18.06 -18.06
N ALA A 355 3.44 18.16 -18.60
CA ALA A 355 3.01 17.41 -19.78
C ALA A 355 2.77 18.36 -20.95
N GLY A 356 3.44 18.13 -22.08
CA GLY A 356 3.28 18.98 -23.28
C GLY A 356 3.59 20.46 -23.05
N GLY A 357 4.52 20.77 -22.14
CA GLY A 357 4.89 22.15 -21.79
C GLY A 357 3.90 22.90 -20.90
N LYS A 358 2.82 22.25 -20.44
CA LYS A 358 1.87 22.80 -19.46
C LYS A 358 2.00 22.10 -18.12
N LEU A 359 1.83 22.87 -17.04
CA LEU A 359 1.75 22.30 -15.70
C LEU A 359 0.36 21.66 -15.54
N VAL A 360 0.33 20.34 -15.43
CA VAL A 360 -0.89 19.55 -15.26
C VAL A 360 -0.90 18.88 -13.90
N LYS A 361 -2.09 18.66 -13.36
CA LYS A 361 -2.27 17.95 -12.09
C LYS A 361 -2.37 16.46 -12.38
N ARG A 362 -1.39 15.68 -11.90
CA ARG A 362 -1.36 14.22 -12.03
C ARG A 362 -1.38 13.54 -10.67
N TYR A 363 -1.77 12.27 -10.66
CA TYR A 363 -1.93 11.47 -9.46
C TYR A 363 -0.93 10.33 -9.47
N PHE A 364 -0.03 10.32 -8.49
CA PHE A 364 0.99 9.30 -8.36
C PHE A 364 0.70 8.38 -7.17
N MET A 365 1.03 7.11 -7.32
CA MET A 365 1.12 6.16 -6.21
C MET A 365 2.46 5.44 -6.24
N THR A 366 2.98 5.07 -5.07
CA THR A 366 4.18 4.24 -4.97
C THR A 366 3.78 2.78 -4.77
N LEU A 367 4.31 1.92 -5.63
CA LEU A 367 4.25 0.47 -5.48
C LEU A 367 5.55 -0.01 -4.84
N SER A 368 5.46 -0.92 -3.88
CA SER A 368 6.62 -1.47 -3.15
C SER A 368 6.60 -2.98 -3.20
N LEU A 369 7.33 -3.58 -4.13
CA LEU A 369 7.43 -5.04 -4.24
C LEU A 369 8.52 -5.55 -3.32
N SER A 370 8.14 -6.35 -2.33
CA SER A 370 9.06 -7.11 -1.50
C SER A 370 9.13 -8.55 -1.95
N PHE A 371 10.34 -9.10 -2.10
CA PHE A 371 10.54 -10.46 -2.61
C PHE A 371 11.72 -11.17 -1.94
N ASP A 372 11.71 -12.49 -2.03
CA ASP A 372 12.82 -13.35 -1.58
C ASP A 372 13.90 -13.41 -2.66
N HIS A 373 15.01 -12.69 -2.43
CA HIS A 373 16.10 -12.56 -3.40
C HIS A 373 16.90 -13.86 -3.62
N ARG A 374 16.55 -14.96 -2.93
CA ARG A 374 17.06 -16.30 -3.28
C ARG A 374 16.36 -16.90 -4.50
N ILE A 375 15.17 -16.40 -4.83
CA ILE A 375 14.26 -16.98 -5.83
C ILE A 375 13.99 -15.98 -6.95
N ILE A 376 13.78 -14.71 -6.60
CA ILE A 376 13.48 -13.63 -7.54
C ILE A 376 14.69 -12.70 -7.59
N ASP A 377 15.26 -12.51 -8.77
CA ASP A 377 16.34 -11.55 -8.98
C ASP A 377 15.81 -10.12 -9.11
N GLY A 378 16.66 -9.14 -8.83
CA GLY A 378 16.31 -7.72 -8.92
C GLY A 378 15.84 -7.28 -10.31
N SER A 379 16.39 -7.86 -11.39
CA SER A 379 15.94 -7.58 -12.76
C SER A 379 14.51 -8.06 -13.00
N LEU A 380 14.20 -9.29 -12.61
CA LEU A 380 12.86 -9.87 -12.74
C LEU A 380 11.83 -9.07 -11.92
N ALA A 381 12.20 -8.67 -10.70
CA ALA A 381 11.35 -7.82 -9.87
C ALA A 381 11.08 -6.45 -10.53
N ALA A 382 12.10 -5.84 -11.14
CA ALA A 382 11.98 -4.58 -11.85
C ALA A 382 11.14 -4.71 -13.13
N GLU A 383 11.32 -5.77 -13.90
CA GLU A 383 10.51 -6.07 -15.09
C GLU A 383 9.03 -6.25 -14.73
N PHE A 384 8.73 -7.02 -13.68
CA PHE A 384 7.36 -7.19 -13.19
C PHE A 384 6.73 -5.86 -12.74
N LEU A 385 7.46 -5.03 -11.98
CA LEU A 385 6.97 -3.71 -11.58
C LEU A 385 6.80 -2.77 -12.77
N SER A 386 7.71 -2.82 -13.75
CA SER A 386 7.62 -2.03 -14.98
C SER A 386 6.41 -2.44 -15.81
N ARG A 387 6.10 -3.74 -15.88
CA ARG A 387 4.90 -4.24 -16.55
C ARG A 387 3.64 -3.76 -15.85
N LEU A 388 3.59 -3.87 -14.52
CA LEU A 388 2.46 -3.33 -13.75
C LEU A 388 2.31 -1.82 -13.93
N LYS A 389 3.41 -1.08 -13.95
CA LYS A 389 3.42 0.36 -14.21
C LYS A 389 2.78 0.68 -15.57
N GLU A 390 3.23 0.01 -16.64
CA GLU A 390 2.65 0.17 -17.98
C GLU A 390 1.13 -0.06 -17.97
N MET A 391 0.66 -1.15 -17.37
CA MET A 391 -0.77 -1.48 -17.29
C MET A 391 -1.59 -0.47 -16.49
N LEU A 392 -1.00 0.13 -15.45
CA LEU A 392 -1.67 1.09 -14.57
C LEU A 392 -1.63 2.52 -15.12
N GLU A 393 -0.59 2.87 -15.88
CA GLU A 393 -0.43 4.16 -16.57
C GLU A 393 -1.29 4.23 -17.85
N ASP A 394 -1.53 3.09 -18.53
CA ASP A 394 -2.45 2.97 -19.67
C ASP A 394 -3.50 1.84 -19.49
N PRO A 395 -4.48 2.02 -18.59
CA PRO A 395 -5.47 0.98 -18.28
C PRO A 395 -6.65 0.93 -19.25
N HIS A 396 -6.85 1.94 -20.11
CA HIS A 396 -8.03 2.05 -20.98
C HIS A 396 -8.22 0.87 -21.94
N PRO A 397 -7.17 0.39 -22.66
CA PRO A 397 -7.29 -0.74 -23.58
C PRO A 397 -7.74 -2.03 -22.90
N TRP A 398 -7.34 -2.22 -21.64
CA TRP A 398 -7.65 -3.42 -20.86
C TRP A 398 -9.13 -3.55 -20.49
N PHE A 399 -9.86 -2.44 -20.49
CA PHE A 399 -11.29 -2.40 -20.20
C PHE A 399 -12.14 -2.02 -21.43
N GLY A 400 -11.52 -1.88 -22.61
CA GLY A 400 -12.21 -1.42 -23.82
C GLY A 400 -12.83 -0.03 -23.67
N LEU A 401 -12.26 0.81 -22.80
CA LEU A 401 -12.70 2.18 -22.57
C LEU A 401 -11.84 3.15 -23.37
N GLN A 402 -12.36 4.35 -23.61
CA GLN A 402 -11.59 5.45 -24.17
C GLN A 402 -11.15 6.41 -23.06
N SER A 403 -10.01 7.08 -23.26
CA SER A 403 -9.50 8.01 -22.26
C SER A 403 -10.35 9.27 -22.18
N GLN A 404 -10.80 9.66 -20.98
CA GLN A 404 -11.44 10.96 -20.78
C GLN A 404 -10.47 12.10 -21.08
N TYR A 405 -9.15 11.89 -21.01
CA TYR A 405 -8.18 12.89 -21.47
C TYR A 405 -8.11 12.97 -22.99
N SER A 406 -8.27 11.84 -23.69
CA SER A 406 -8.43 11.85 -25.15
C SER A 406 -9.77 12.48 -25.55
N GLU A 407 -10.83 12.24 -24.79
CA GLU A 407 -12.11 12.95 -24.94
C GLU A 407 -11.99 14.41 -24.53
N GLU A 408 -11.24 14.84 -23.50
CA GLU A 408 -11.07 16.27 -23.19
C GLU A 408 -10.21 16.97 -24.23
N LEU A 409 -9.22 16.30 -24.83
CA LEU A 409 -8.50 16.80 -26.01
C LEU A 409 -9.43 16.82 -27.25
N LEU A 410 -10.22 15.78 -27.50
CA LEU A 410 -11.22 15.70 -28.59
C LEU A 410 -12.45 16.58 -28.35
N ILE A 411 -12.78 16.94 -27.10
CA ILE A 411 -13.88 17.81 -26.71
C ILE A 411 -13.39 19.26 -26.72
N SER A 412 -12.11 19.50 -26.38
CA SER A 412 -11.45 20.77 -26.66
C SER A 412 -11.26 21.01 -28.16
N ALA A 413 -11.06 19.93 -28.94
CA ALA A 413 -10.94 19.94 -30.40
C ALA A 413 -12.23 19.72 -31.19
N GLY A 414 -13.29 19.30 -30.50
CA GLY A 414 -14.61 19.21 -31.07
C GLY A 414 -15.49 18.08 -30.58
N GLY A 415 -16.22 18.34 -29.48
CA GLY A 415 -16.95 17.34 -28.70
C GLY A 415 -17.87 16.37 -29.44
N ASN A 416 -17.87 15.13 -28.91
CA ASN A 416 -18.86 14.04 -29.02
C ASN A 416 -19.43 13.73 -30.41
N LYS A 417 -18.71 14.04 -31.48
CA LYS A 417 -19.21 13.86 -32.85
C LYS A 417 -18.22 13.08 -33.70
N SER A 418 -18.68 11.99 -34.32
CA SER A 418 -17.95 11.30 -35.38
C SER A 418 -17.63 12.27 -36.54
N PRO A 419 -16.65 11.99 -37.42
CA PRO A 419 -16.32 12.86 -38.55
C PRO A 419 -17.53 13.26 -39.42
N GLN A 420 -18.50 12.34 -39.58
CA GLN A 420 -19.77 12.62 -40.25
C GLN A 420 -20.67 13.58 -39.46
N GLN A 421 -20.67 13.48 -38.13
CA GLN A 421 -21.43 14.37 -37.24
C GLN A 421 -20.77 15.75 -37.11
N ILE A 422 -19.44 15.85 -37.15
CA ILE A 422 -18.69 17.12 -37.21
C ILE A 422 -19.00 17.84 -38.53
N ARG A 423 -18.93 17.13 -39.65
CA ARG A 423 -19.32 17.65 -40.98
C ARG A 423 -20.76 18.16 -40.99
N LYS A 424 -21.69 17.38 -40.44
CA LYS A 424 -23.10 17.78 -40.33
C LYS A 424 -23.26 19.01 -39.43
N ALA A 425 -22.50 19.11 -38.34
CA ALA A 425 -22.54 20.26 -37.45
C ALA A 425 -21.98 21.54 -38.09
N TYR A 426 -20.89 21.43 -38.86
CA TYR A 426 -20.31 22.53 -39.62
C TYR A 426 -21.27 23.03 -40.71
N GLN A 427 -21.84 22.11 -41.50
CA GLN A 427 -22.84 22.45 -42.52
C GLN A 427 -24.07 23.11 -41.90
N ASN A 428 -24.64 22.53 -40.84
CA ASN A 428 -25.76 23.14 -40.12
C ASN A 428 -25.39 24.52 -39.53
N GLY A 429 -24.12 24.73 -39.16
CA GLY A 429 -23.61 26.01 -38.67
C GLY A 429 -23.58 27.07 -39.77
N ILE A 430 -23.08 26.72 -40.96
CA ILE A 430 -23.10 27.60 -42.15
C ILE A 430 -24.53 27.91 -42.56
N ASP A 431 -25.41 26.91 -42.62
CA ASP A 431 -26.82 27.10 -43.00
C ASP A 431 -27.51 28.08 -42.04
N LYS A 432 -27.24 27.93 -40.74
CA LYS A 432 -27.75 28.85 -39.72
C LYS A 432 -27.11 30.25 -39.78
N LEU A 433 -25.85 30.35 -40.20
CA LEU A 433 -25.18 31.63 -40.42
C LEU A 433 -25.74 32.35 -41.66
N MET A 434 -26.05 31.60 -42.73
CA MET A 434 -26.75 32.10 -43.92
C MET A 434 -28.13 32.67 -43.57
N GLU A 435 -28.84 32.04 -42.64
CA GLU A 435 -30.15 32.51 -42.17
C GLU A 435 -30.06 33.78 -41.30
N THR A 436 -29.02 33.91 -40.48
CA THR A 436 -28.94 34.96 -39.44
C THR A 436 -28.07 36.16 -39.82
N ALA A 437 -27.06 35.96 -40.68
CA ALA A 437 -26.13 36.98 -41.13
C ALA A 437 -25.67 36.73 -42.58
N PRO A 438 -26.60 36.80 -43.56
CA PRO A 438 -26.31 36.45 -44.95
C PRO A 438 -25.19 37.31 -45.55
N ASP A 439 -25.11 38.59 -45.18
CA ASP A 439 -24.09 39.51 -45.69
C ASP A 439 -22.66 39.14 -45.26
N VAL A 440 -22.51 38.51 -44.08
CA VAL A 440 -21.21 38.03 -43.58
C VAL A 440 -20.77 36.79 -44.35
N VAL A 441 -21.71 35.87 -44.59
CA VAL A 441 -21.44 34.66 -45.39
C VAL A 441 -21.18 35.03 -46.84
N MET A 442 -21.96 35.93 -47.44
CA MET A 442 -21.74 36.42 -48.79
C MET A 442 -20.42 37.17 -48.90
N GLY A 443 -20.07 38.04 -47.95
CA GLY A 443 -18.78 38.74 -47.94
C GLY A 443 -17.58 37.79 -47.87
N PHE A 444 -17.66 36.75 -47.03
CA PHE A 444 -16.64 35.70 -46.96
C PHE A 444 -16.61 34.84 -48.23
N SER A 445 -17.78 34.48 -48.78
CA SER A 445 -17.93 33.74 -50.03
C SER A 445 -17.34 34.50 -51.21
N THR A 446 -17.60 35.81 -51.34
CA THR A 446 -17.03 36.65 -52.41
C THR A 446 -15.51 36.78 -52.30
N LEU A 447 -14.97 36.80 -51.08
CA LEU A 447 -13.52 36.79 -50.82
C LEU A 447 -12.85 35.44 -51.15
N THR A 448 -13.60 34.33 -51.11
CA THR A 448 -13.07 32.98 -51.22
C THR A 448 -13.50 32.24 -52.51
N GLU A 449 -14.49 32.76 -53.24
CA GLU A 449 -15.10 32.18 -54.44
C GLU A 449 -14.07 31.86 -55.52
N GLY A 450 -13.23 32.83 -55.87
CA GLY A 450 -12.20 32.66 -56.90
C GLY A 450 -11.08 31.68 -56.53
N ILE A 451 -10.91 31.36 -55.24
CA ILE A 451 -9.81 30.50 -54.75
C ILE A 451 -10.31 29.09 -54.47
N PHE A 452 -11.46 28.95 -53.81
CA PHE A 452 -11.99 27.66 -53.37
C PHE A 452 -13.11 27.11 -54.27
N PHE A 453 -13.89 27.97 -54.94
CA PHE A 453 -15.12 27.56 -55.60
C PHE A 453 -15.12 27.71 -57.14
N ASP A 454 -14.14 28.42 -57.72
CA ASP A 454 -13.94 28.44 -59.18
C ASP A 454 -13.23 27.16 -59.65
N ASP A 455 -13.89 26.36 -60.50
CA ASP A 455 -13.44 25.02 -60.92
C ASP A 455 -12.29 25.05 -61.96
N GLY A 456 -11.84 26.22 -62.41
CA GLY A 456 -10.89 26.36 -63.53
C GLY A 456 -9.40 26.56 -63.19
N ALA A 457 -9.06 27.08 -62.00
CA ALA A 457 -7.70 27.60 -61.75
C ALA A 457 -6.80 26.74 -60.85
N VAL A 458 -7.38 25.99 -59.90
CA VAL A 458 -6.64 25.17 -58.91
C VAL A 458 -7.37 23.85 -58.72
N SER A 459 -6.62 22.73 -58.61
CA SER A 459 -7.24 21.41 -58.45
C SER A 459 -7.99 21.30 -57.12
N ARG A 460 -9.01 20.44 -57.06
CA ARG A 460 -9.76 20.20 -55.80
C ARG A 460 -8.86 19.69 -54.67
N LEU A 461 -7.84 18.90 -54.99
CA LEU A 461 -6.85 18.42 -54.04
C LEU A 461 -6.03 19.57 -53.47
N ASP A 462 -5.49 20.42 -54.35
CA ASP A 462 -4.66 21.56 -53.94
C ASP A 462 -5.45 22.57 -53.10
N LYS A 463 -6.74 22.77 -53.40
CA LYS A 463 -7.65 23.58 -52.59
C LYS A 463 -7.79 23.02 -51.17
N GLU A 464 -7.95 21.72 -51.01
CA GLU A 464 -8.03 21.10 -49.68
C GLU A 464 -6.69 21.18 -48.94
N LEU A 465 -5.55 21.04 -49.62
CA LEU A 465 -4.23 21.24 -49.01
C LEU A 465 -4.02 22.69 -48.55
N ILE A 466 -4.43 23.67 -49.36
CA ILE A 466 -4.42 25.09 -48.97
C ILE A 466 -5.33 25.32 -47.76
N ALA A 467 -6.49 24.67 -47.72
CA ALA A 467 -7.41 24.75 -46.58
C ALA A 467 -6.81 24.11 -45.31
N VAL A 468 -6.06 23.01 -45.41
CA VAL A 468 -5.30 22.43 -44.28
C VAL A 468 -4.31 23.47 -43.72
N ALA A 469 -3.52 24.11 -44.58
CA ALA A 469 -2.56 25.13 -44.17
C ALA A 469 -3.25 26.32 -43.47
N LEU A 470 -4.33 26.83 -44.05
CA LEU A 470 -5.09 27.93 -43.46
C LEU A 470 -5.73 27.55 -42.13
N SER A 471 -6.24 26.31 -42.01
CA SER A 471 -6.85 25.78 -40.79
C SER A 471 -5.85 25.70 -39.64
N VAL A 472 -4.61 25.31 -39.95
CA VAL A 472 -3.48 25.34 -38.99
C VAL A 472 -3.14 26.78 -38.60
N CYS A 473 -3.07 27.71 -39.55
CA CYS A 473 -2.83 29.14 -39.27
C CYS A 473 -3.88 29.75 -38.33
N ILE A 474 -5.16 29.45 -38.54
CA ILE A 474 -6.26 29.97 -37.70
C ILE A 474 -6.52 29.11 -36.46
N LYS A 475 -5.76 28.01 -36.28
CA LYS A 475 -5.85 27.08 -35.15
C LYS A 475 -7.25 26.48 -34.95
N CYS A 476 -7.95 26.18 -36.06
CA CYS A 476 -9.29 25.58 -36.01
C CYS A 476 -9.20 24.07 -36.17
N GLU A 477 -9.34 23.35 -35.05
CA GLU A 477 -9.17 21.90 -34.97
C GLU A 477 -10.24 21.13 -35.78
N TYR A 478 -11.46 21.68 -35.88
CA TYR A 478 -12.52 21.16 -36.74
C TYR A 478 -12.19 21.26 -38.24
N CYS A 479 -11.63 22.39 -38.67
CA CYS A 479 -11.26 22.60 -40.06
C CYS A 479 -10.05 21.74 -40.43
N ILE A 480 -9.09 21.58 -39.51
CA ILE A 480 -7.96 20.65 -39.69
C ILE A 480 -8.48 19.24 -39.97
N ALA A 481 -9.32 18.70 -39.09
CA ALA A 481 -9.85 17.34 -39.25
C ALA A 481 -10.66 17.17 -40.55
N ALA A 482 -11.49 18.16 -40.90
CA ALA A 482 -12.34 18.10 -42.09
C ALA A 482 -11.54 18.13 -43.40
N HIS A 483 -10.56 19.05 -43.52
CA HIS A 483 -9.78 19.24 -44.74
C HIS A 483 -8.70 18.17 -44.91
N VAL A 484 -8.10 17.66 -43.83
CA VAL A 484 -7.19 16.51 -43.89
C VAL A 484 -7.93 15.27 -44.42
N TYR A 485 -9.11 14.98 -43.88
CA TYR A 485 -9.93 13.87 -44.38
C TYR A 485 -10.25 14.01 -45.87
N LYS A 486 -10.65 15.21 -46.30
CA LYS A 486 -11.04 15.46 -47.69
C LYS A 486 -9.85 15.39 -48.65
N ALA A 487 -8.70 15.89 -48.25
CA ALA A 487 -7.46 15.77 -49.01
C ALA A 487 -7.08 14.29 -49.22
N MET A 488 -7.15 13.48 -48.16
CA MET A 488 -6.87 12.04 -48.25
C MET A 488 -7.90 11.29 -49.11
N GLU A 489 -9.19 11.62 -49.03
CA GLU A 489 -10.24 11.06 -49.91
C GLU A 489 -9.99 11.39 -51.40
N LEU A 490 -9.42 12.57 -51.67
CA LEU A 490 -9.03 13.00 -53.03
C LEU A 490 -7.66 12.45 -53.48
N GLY A 491 -7.01 11.62 -52.65
CA GLY A 491 -5.77 10.93 -52.97
C GLY A 491 -4.48 11.64 -52.54
N ALA A 492 -4.54 12.61 -51.63
CA ALA A 492 -3.34 13.19 -51.01
C ALA A 492 -2.57 12.10 -50.26
N THR A 493 -1.25 12.07 -50.42
CA THR A 493 -0.40 11.26 -49.54
C THR A 493 -0.28 11.92 -48.17
N PRO A 494 -0.03 11.14 -47.10
CA PRO A 494 0.32 11.65 -45.77
C PRO A 494 1.36 12.78 -45.81
N GLU A 495 2.40 12.63 -46.65
CA GLU A 495 3.47 13.60 -46.80
C GLU A 495 2.97 14.92 -47.38
N GLN A 496 2.09 14.88 -48.38
CA GLN A 496 1.53 16.10 -49.00
C GLN A 496 0.67 16.90 -48.00
N VAL A 497 -0.11 16.21 -47.16
CA VAL A 497 -0.92 16.85 -46.11
C VAL A 497 -0.02 17.48 -45.04
N LEU A 498 1.03 16.76 -44.65
CA LEU A 498 1.98 17.25 -43.64
C LEU A 498 2.81 18.44 -44.17
N GLU A 499 3.21 18.42 -45.43
CA GLU A 499 3.86 19.54 -46.11
C GLU A 499 2.96 20.78 -46.11
N ALA A 500 1.68 20.62 -46.45
CA ALA A 500 0.71 21.72 -46.42
C ALA A 500 0.54 22.31 -45.01
N ALA A 501 0.46 21.48 -43.98
CA ALA A 501 0.42 21.94 -42.59
C ALA A 501 1.71 22.67 -42.18
N ASN A 502 2.87 22.21 -42.64
CA ASN A 502 4.16 22.83 -42.31
C ASN A 502 4.37 24.19 -43.00
N VAL A 503 3.76 24.42 -44.16
CA VAL A 503 3.71 25.77 -44.77
C VAL A 503 3.09 26.78 -43.80
N ALA A 504 2.03 26.40 -43.08
CA ALA A 504 1.40 27.25 -42.08
C ALA A 504 2.32 27.57 -40.89
N VAL A 505 3.09 26.59 -40.42
CA VAL A 505 4.08 26.78 -39.34
C VAL A 505 5.19 27.74 -39.77
N PHE A 506 5.62 27.66 -41.03
CA PHE A 506 6.66 28.50 -41.60
C PHE A 506 6.23 29.96 -41.73
N PHE A 507 5.00 30.23 -42.17
CA PHE A 507 4.48 31.59 -42.37
C PHE A 507 3.77 32.19 -41.15
N GLY A 508 3.29 31.36 -40.20
CA GLY A 508 2.39 31.77 -39.10
C GLY A 508 3.01 31.91 -37.70
N GLY A 509 4.32 31.70 -37.54
CA GLY A 509 5.03 32.03 -36.28
C GLY A 509 5.75 30.89 -35.55
N GLY A 510 6.20 29.83 -36.24
CA GLY A 510 7.15 28.85 -35.68
C GLY A 510 6.59 28.01 -34.53
N ALA A 511 7.33 27.88 -33.41
CA ALA A 511 7.09 26.92 -32.33
C ALA A 511 5.66 26.93 -31.73
N ALA A 512 4.93 28.05 -31.84
CA ALA A 512 3.55 28.18 -31.37
C ALA A 512 2.53 27.38 -32.20
N LEU A 513 2.89 26.93 -33.40
CA LEU A 513 2.05 26.12 -34.30
C LEU A 513 2.51 24.65 -34.40
N ALA A 514 3.60 24.27 -33.70
CA ALA A 514 4.10 22.90 -33.72
C ALA A 514 3.09 21.90 -33.14
N TYR A 515 2.33 22.31 -32.13
CA TYR A 515 1.25 21.52 -31.53
C TYR A 515 0.07 21.28 -32.49
N THR A 516 -0.25 22.23 -33.36
CA THR A 516 -1.29 22.04 -34.38
C THR A 516 -0.81 21.13 -35.53
N SER A 517 0.49 21.02 -35.77
CA SER A 517 1.05 20.04 -36.72
C SER A 517 1.03 18.61 -36.18
N THR A 518 1.18 18.40 -34.86
CA THR A 518 1.00 17.07 -34.27
C THR A 518 -0.44 16.59 -34.40
N LEU A 519 -1.43 17.49 -34.27
CA LEU A 519 -2.84 17.16 -34.54
C LEU A 519 -3.10 16.73 -35.99
N VAL A 520 -2.36 17.30 -36.95
CA VAL A 520 -2.42 16.87 -38.36
C VAL A 520 -1.87 15.45 -38.51
N GLN A 521 -0.79 15.10 -37.80
CA GLN A 521 -0.25 13.74 -37.78
C GLN A 521 -1.26 12.74 -37.20
N ASP A 522 -1.91 13.09 -36.08
CA ASP A 522 -2.96 12.26 -35.48
C ASP A 522 -4.13 12.04 -36.47
N CYS A 523 -4.51 13.09 -37.22
CA CYS A 523 -5.54 12.97 -38.27
C CYS A 523 -5.10 12.07 -39.41
N ILE A 524 -3.85 12.18 -39.87
CA ILE A 524 -3.28 11.31 -40.91
C ILE A 524 -3.29 9.85 -40.45
N GLU A 525 -2.89 9.57 -39.21
CA GLU A 525 -2.89 8.21 -38.66
C GLU A 525 -4.31 7.65 -38.50
N ALA A 526 -5.27 8.51 -38.10
CA ALA A 526 -6.66 8.13 -37.94
C ALA A 526 -7.36 7.85 -39.27
N PHE A 527 -7.07 8.63 -40.33
CA PHE A 527 -7.73 8.50 -41.62
C PHE A 527 -6.98 7.61 -42.63
N GLY A 528 -5.68 7.39 -42.43
CA GLY A 528 -4.84 6.57 -43.31
C GLY A 528 -4.99 5.06 -43.14
N LYS A 529 -5.79 4.59 -42.16
CA LYS A 529 -6.00 3.15 -41.87
C LYS A 529 -7.20 2.51 -42.60
N ASN A 530 -7.62 3.04 -43.75
CA ASN A 530 -8.64 2.40 -44.60
C ASN A 530 -8.07 2.02 -45.97
#